data_AF-A0A815DNP0-F1
#
_entry.id   AF-A0A815DNP0-F1
#
_cell.length_a   1.000
_cell.length_b   1.000
_cell.length_c   1.000
_cell.angle_alpha   90.00
_cell.angle_beta   90.00
_cell.angle_gamma   90.00
#
_symmetry.space_group_name_H-M   'P 1'
#
loop_
_entity.id
_entity.type
_entity.pdbx_description
1 polymer ?
#
loop_
_entity_poly.entity_id
_entity_poly.type
_entity_poly.pdbx_seq_one_letter_code
_entity_poly.pdbx_strand_id
1 'polypeptide(L)'
;MSTFSILTRRCLELSEICPKCKWNCDHYQSNGFCRCSPYGKRDCDISREQCWADTVINIDLPPNPRLSEVNIIIDGDNFSQRIIVVLIDYFIKQGCKTVAMVISPSKYIGIISGSYGDQVKSDFIRLIEGGHVLVISAANSMYYDHTGGCEDAVVLHIGMYHRAIVLSNDTFKPKIGEEHEFIPNTSLHITETKISDYEISLTFTNPSNLTQPGPDVLNYVIDNVLAQNTPNDPICTSSCIEAHIPEILKRHRIYNLNKHLDRCDRVVYEHYSKLEKYSQKLNTFTNQIDKAPINDMELIETLNERKQQVIENTEEYKDKIASLLEQNEKFREEIIQQLTISGNIDHFKPVSIRSGLPYYIFGSENSHDNDILVLLKDYQKPATYVECQKLMNKFTYEFQDLHCFESDKPININLAVLTDGIITWVLKGNPDEANNGILRTYHLHKQYHSLEIQRLVPRDIEKKIIRATRSILSQLTKSERRHNIKNALKANQLYSRLDALKPICFQELNFKQSEKDLTEIVKLIAFQLGQTMALVKENIELYTKIQVAEYDPRLKQYLMRESGCNLEILTQVKNEYVAMIEHMFVQQPELRMKAEVLVTD
;
A
#
# COMPACT_ATOMS: atom_id res chain seq x y z
N MET A 1 -38.61 3.87 21.95
CA MET A 1 -38.02 3.59 20.63
C MET A 1 -39.10 2.92 19.81
N SER A 2 -39.54 3.53 18.71
CA SER A 2 -40.49 2.91 17.78
C SER A 2 -39.70 2.01 16.84
N THR A 3 -39.64 0.72 17.12
CA THR A 3 -39.04 -0.26 16.20
C THR A 3 -39.91 -0.34 14.95
N PHE A 4 -39.31 -0.20 13.77
CA PHE A 4 -40.02 -0.41 12.52
C PHE A 4 -39.96 -1.90 12.18
N SER A 5 -41.11 -2.58 12.26
CA SER A 5 -41.22 -4.01 12.02
C SER A 5 -41.97 -4.26 10.71
N ILE A 6 -41.37 -5.02 9.80
CA ILE A 6 -42.04 -5.54 8.60
C ILE A 6 -42.16 -7.05 8.72
N LEU A 7 -43.38 -7.57 8.53
CA LEU A 7 -43.62 -8.99 8.35
C LEU A 7 -43.38 -9.36 6.87
N THR A 8 -42.43 -10.27 6.62
CA THR A 8 -42.15 -10.78 5.28
C THR A 8 -42.09 -12.31 5.29
N ARG A 9 -42.51 -12.99 4.22
CA ARG A 9 -42.39 -14.44 4.13
C ARG A 9 -41.01 -14.85 3.64
N ARG A 10 -40.34 -15.73 4.39
CA ARG A 10 -38.97 -16.20 4.18
C ARG A 10 -38.92 -17.68 3.85
N CYS A 11 -38.26 -18.06 2.76
CA CYS A 11 -37.81 -19.43 2.55
C CYS A 11 -36.81 -19.80 3.66
N LEU A 12 -37.00 -20.93 4.37
CA LEU A 12 -36.19 -21.42 5.51
C LEU A 12 -34.70 -21.70 5.19
N GLU A 13 -34.15 -21.17 4.09
CA GLU A 13 -32.79 -21.29 3.57
C GLU A 13 -31.66 -20.72 4.46
N LEU A 14 -31.86 -20.56 5.78
CA LEU A 14 -30.74 -20.48 6.72
C LEU A 14 -30.65 -21.66 7.70
N SER A 15 -31.47 -22.70 7.55
CA SER A 15 -30.95 -24.03 7.82
C SER A 15 -30.38 -24.54 6.51
N GLU A 16 -29.05 -24.71 6.42
CA GLU A 16 -28.29 -25.35 5.33
C GLU A 16 -28.74 -26.80 5.00
N ILE A 17 -29.88 -27.20 5.53
CA ILE A 17 -30.28 -28.58 5.75
C ILE A 17 -31.80 -28.60 5.60
N CYS A 18 -32.29 -29.04 4.44
CA CYS A 18 -33.72 -29.31 4.26
C CYS A 18 -34.21 -30.23 5.40
N PRO A 19 -35.29 -29.88 6.13
CA PRO A 19 -35.68 -30.60 7.34
C PRO A 19 -36.08 -32.07 7.09
N LYS A 20 -36.46 -32.42 5.85
CA LYS A 20 -36.78 -33.79 5.44
C LYS A 20 -35.56 -34.61 5.04
N CYS A 21 -34.65 -34.07 4.24
CA CYS A 21 -33.57 -34.86 3.62
C CYS A 21 -32.19 -34.58 4.22
N LYS A 22 -32.03 -33.47 4.92
CA LYS A 22 -30.79 -32.97 5.52
C LYS A 22 -29.66 -32.53 4.57
N TRP A 23 -29.99 -32.10 3.35
CA TRP A 23 -29.03 -31.59 2.36
C TRP A 23 -29.24 -30.10 2.06
N ASN A 24 -28.16 -29.41 1.63
CA ASN A 24 -28.20 -28.07 1.04
C ASN A 24 -29.05 -28.11 -0.24
N CYS A 25 -30.08 -27.26 -0.33
CA CYS A 25 -30.97 -27.20 -1.49
C CYS A 25 -30.68 -25.94 -2.30
N ASP A 26 -29.81 -26.04 -3.30
CA ASP A 26 -29.46 -24.89 -4.14
C ASP A 26 -30.29 -24.83 -5.43
N HIS A 27 -31.13 -25.83 -5.72
CA HIS A 27 -31.78 -25.99 -7.03
C HIS A 27 -33.28 -26.32 -6.91
N TYR A 28 -34.12 -25.29 -7.17
CA TYR A 28 -35.55 -25.47 -7.45
C TYR A 28 -35.76 -25.60 -8.96
N GLN A 29 -36.63 -26.53 -9.37
CA GLN A 29 -37.10 -26.61 -10.75
C GLN A 29 -38.13 -25.50 -11.03
N SER A 30 -38.36 -25.21 -12.33
CA SER A 30 -39.38 -24.25 -12.78
C SER A 30 -40.80 -24.58 -12.33
N ASN A 31 -41.06 -25.81 -11.87
CA ASN A 31 -42.33 -26.25 -11.30
C ASN A 31 -42.47 -26.00 -9.78
N GLY A 32 -41.46 -25.41 -9.11
CA GLY A 32 -41.53 -25.03 -7.70
C GLY A 32 -41.17 -26.11 -6.69
N PHE A 33 -40.58 -27.25 -7.09
CA PHE A 33 -40.16 -28.31 -6.16
C PHE A 33 -38.63 -28.37 -6.00
N CYS A 34 -38.15 -28.64 -4.77
CA CYS A 34 -36.72 -28.76 -4.42
C CYS A 34 -36.16 -30.14 -4.81
N ARG A 35 -35.07 -30.18 -5.58
CA ARG A 35 -34.31 -31.43 -5.81
C ARG A 35 -33.10 -31.48 -4.88
N CYS A 36 -33.27 -32.15 -3.76
CA CYS A 36 -32.19 -32.34 -2.79
C CYS A 36 -31.58 -33.75 -2.92
N SER A 37 -30.79 -33.97 -3.97
CA SER A 37 -29.75 -35.01 -4.06
C SER A 37 -29.01 -34.94 -5.40
N PRO A 38 -27.66 -34.97 -5.44
CA PRO A 38 -26.91 -35.22 -6.68
C PRO A 38 -27.09 -36.65 -7.23
N TYR A 39 -27.73 -37.54 -6.46
CA TYR A 39 -28.04 -38.92 -6.82
C TYR A 39 -29.54 -39.11 -7.15
N GLY A 40 -30.06 -38.30 -8.06
CA GLY A 40 -31.09 -38.66 -9.05
C GLY A 40 -32.47 -39.23 -8.68
N LYS A 41 -32.85 -39.58 -7.42
CA LYS A 41 -34.12 -40.30 -7.17
C LYS A 41 -34.84 -40.05 -5.83
N ARG A 42 -34.93 -38.82 -5.32
CA ARG A 42 -35.95 -38.49 -4.31
C ARG A 42 -36.55 -37.12 -4.60
N ASP A 43 -37.79 -37.13 -5.06
CA ASP A 43 -38.60 -35.91 -5.13
C ASP A 43 -38.97 -35.51 -3.70
N CYS A 44 -38.67 -34.26 -3.34
CA CYS A 44 -39.08 -33.69 -2.07
C CYS A 44 -40.49 -33.12 -2.27
N ASP A 45 -41.51 -33.76 -1.70
CA ASP A 45 -42.92 -33.29 -1.76
C ASP A 45 -43.18 -31.98 -1.00
N ILE A 46 -42.14 -31.25 -0.58
CA ILE A 46 -42.32 -29.94 0.05
C ILE A 46 -42.48 -28.93 -1.08
N SER A 47 -43.70 -28.42 -1.24
CA SER A 47 -43.96 -27.33 -2.19
C SER A 47 -43.17 -26.09 -1.76
N ARG A 48 -42.79 -25.24 -2.73
CA ARG A 48 -42.13 -23.97 -2.46
C ARG A 48 -42.81 -23.19 -1.35
N GLU A 49 -44.15 -23.19 -1.31
CA GLU A 49 -44.97 -22.48 -0.32
C GLU A 49 -44.83 -23.01 1.11
N GLN A 50 -44.58 -24.32 1.28
CA GLN A 50 -44.40 -24.94 2.60
C GLN A 50 -43.01 -24.68 3.21
N CYS A 51 -42.04 -24.24 2.40
CA CYS A 51 -40.72 -23.83 2.89
C CYS A 51 -40.70 -22.39 3.43
N TRP A 52 -41.83 -21.67 3.41
CA TRP A 52 -41.86 -20.24 3.71
C TRP A 52 -42.47 -20.01 5.10
N ALA A 53 -41.70 -19.38 5.98
CA ALA A 53 -42.18 -18.92 7.27
C ALA A 53 -42.24 -17.40 7.31
N ASP A 54 -43.23 -16.84 7.99
CA ASP A 54 -43.25 -15.41 8.25
C ASP A 54 -42.03 -15.04 9.11
N THR A 55 -41.26 -14.04 8.67
CA THR A 55 -40.09 -13.47 9.35
C THR A 55 -40.34 -11.99 9.56
N VAL A 56 -40.18 -11.54 10.79
CA VAL A 56 -40.21 -10.14 11.16
C VAL A 56 -38.82 -9.56 10.94
N ILE A 57 -38.71 -8.51 10.12
CA ILE A 57 -37.48 -7.71 10.01
C ILE A 57 -37.71 -6.42 10.79
N ASN A 58 -36.89 -6.23 11.83
CA ASN A 58 -36.85 -5.03 12.64
C ASN A 58 -35.71 -4.14 12.18
N ILE A 59 -36.01 -2.87 11.96
CA ILE A 59 -34.99 -1.84 11.75
C ILE A 59 -34.89 -1.05 13.04
N ASP A 60 -33.74 -1.16 13.72
CA ASP A 60 -33.50 -0.49 15.00
C ASP A 60 -32.99 0.94 14.77
N LEU A 61 -33.85 1.76 14.15
CA LEU A 61 -33.62 3.18 13.97
C LEU A 61 -34.87 3.97 14.38
N PRO A 62 -34.73 4.97 15.27
CA PRO A 62 -35.81 5.90 15.52
C PRO A 62 -36.07 6.74 14.27
N PRO A 63 -37.31 7.23 14.09
CA PRO A 63 -37.62 8.18 13.03
C PRO A 63 -36.69 9.38 13.08
N ASN A 64 -36.12 9.73 11.93
CA ASN A 64 -35.20 10.85 11.82
C ASN A 64 -35.73 11.86 10.80
N PRO A 65 -36.25 13.02 11.23
CA PRO A 65 -36.87 13.99 10.31
C PRO A 65 -35.89 14.54 9.26
N ARG A 66 -34.58 14.50 9.54
CA ARG A 66 -33.52 14.97 8.64
C ARG A 66 -33.26 14.03 7.47
N LEU A 67 -33.83 12.81 7.48
CA LEU A 67 -33.78 11.92 6.33
C LEU A 67 -34.43 12.53 5.09
N SER A 68 -35.35 13.48 5.25
CA SER A 68 -35.94 14.27 4.17
C SER A 68 -34.98 15.23 3.48
N GLU A 69 -33.80 15.48 4.06
CA GLU A 69 -32.79 16.39 3.51
C GLU A 69 -31.74 15.68 2.64
N VAL A 70 -31.68 14.35 2.70
CA VAL A 70 -30.66 13.54 2.04
C VAL A 70 -31.26 12.58 1.02
N ASN A 71 -30.43 12.18 0.08
CA ASN A 71 -30.74 11.09 -0.85
C ASN A 71 -30.14 9.78 -0.29
N ILE A 72 -30.72 8.63 -0.65
CA ILE A 72 -30.20 7.31 -0.27
C ILE A 72 -29.86 6.53 -1.54
N ILE A 73 -28.70 5.87 -1.56
CA ILE A 73 -28.32 4.91 -2.61
C ILE A 73 -28.03 3.58 -1.99
N ILE A 74 -28.67 2.53 -2.49
CA ILE A 74 -28.48 1.17 -2.04
C ILE A 74 -27.65 0.40 -3.06
N ASP A 75 -26.55 -0.18 -2.60
CA ASP A 75 -25.82 -1.21 -3.32
C ASP A 75 -26.62 -2.51 -3.29
N GLY A 76 -27.44 -2.70 -4.33
CA GLY A 76 -28.39 -3.79 -4.45
C GLY A 76 -27.71 -5.16 -4.54
N ASP A 77 -26.42 -5.25 -4.87
CA ASP A 77 -25.71 -6.53 -4.94
C ASP A 77 -25.28 -7.03 -3.55
N ASN A 78 -25.09 -6.11 -2.61
CA ASN A 78 -24.62 -6.38 -1.25
C ASN A 78 -25.70 -6.89 -0.29
N PHE A 79 -26.98 -6.80 -0.65
CA PHE A 79 -28.11 -7.18 0.21
C PHE A 79 -29.00 -8.25 -0.42
N SER A 80 -29.70 -9.05 0.40
CA SER A 80 -30.74 -9.93 -0.14
C SER A 80 -31.90 -9.12 -0.74
N GLN A 81 -32.60 -9.66 -1.73
CA GLN A 81 -33.67 -8.97 -2.47
C GLN A 81 -34.81 -8.50 -1.55
N ARG A 82 -35.07 -9.22 -0.46
CA ARG A 82 -36.08 -8.82 0.54
C ARG A 82 -35.61 -7.64 1.38
N ILE A 83 -34.34 -7.66 1.79
CA ILE A 83 -33.76 -6.56 2.58
C ILE A 83 -33.77 -5.28 1.75
N ILE A 84 -33.46 -5.36 0.46
CA ILE A 84 -33.58 -4.23 -0.46
C ILE A 84 -34.98 -3.63 -0.41
N VAL A 85 -36.03 -4.44 -0.61
CA VAL A 85 -37.43 -3.95 -0.60
C VAL A 85 -37.78 -3.31 0.75
N VAL A 86 -37.36 -3.92 1.85
CA VAL A 86 -37.58 -3.43 3.22
C VAL A 86 -36.86 -2.11 3.47
N LEU A 87 -35.60 -1.98 3.06
CA LEU A 87 -34.84 -0.74 3.22
C LEU A 87 -35.45 0.39 2.41
N ILE A 88 -35.85 0.13 1.17
CA ILE A 88 -36.48 1.14 0.31
C ILE A 88 -37.80 1.63 0.93
N ASP A 89 -38.68 0.71 1.31
CA ASP A 89 -39.97 1.06 1.95
C ASP A 89 -39.76 1.81 3.27
N TYR A 90 -38.77 1.41 4.08
CA TYR A 90 -38.40 2.10 5.30
C TYR A 90 -38.00 3.56 5.02
N PHE A 91 -37.03 3.80 4.16
CA PHE A 91 -36.53 5.16 3.90
C PHE A 91 -37.60 6.05 3.24
N ILE A 92 -38.44 5.51 2.37
CA ILE A 92 -39.60 6.24 1.81
C ILE A 92 -40.54 6.67 2.94
N LYS A 93 -40.89 5.77 3.86
CA LYS A 93 -41.77 6.08 5.00
C LYS A 93 -41.17 7.05 6.00
N GLN A 94 -39.83 7.09 6.10
CA GLN A 94 -39.12 8.12 6.87
C GLN A 94 -39.07 9.49 6.16
N GLY A 95 -39.64 9.59 4.95
CA GLY A 95 -39.71 10.84 4.21
C GLY A 95 -38.42 11.18 3.46
N CYS A 96 -37.56 10.21 3.16
CA CYS A 96 -36.37 10.44 2.33
C CYS A 96 -36.76 11.10 1.00
N LYS A 97 -35.97 12.09 0.58
CA LYS A 97 -36.21 12.86 -0.65
C LYS A 97 -36.18 11.98 -1.89
N THR A 98 -35.12 11.19 -2.02
CA THR A 98 -35.02 10.12 -3.02
C THR A 98 -34.33 8.91 -2.42
N VAL A 99 -34.79 7.72 -2.82
CA VAL A 99 -34.12 6.45 -2.60
C VAL A 99 -33.85 5.88 -3.98
N ALA A 100 -32.60 5.50 -4.23
CA ALA A 100 -32.17 4.85 -5.46
C ALA A 100 -31.46 3.55 -5.10
N MET A 101 -31.47 2.62 -6.04
CA MET A 101 -30.71 1.39 -5.92
C MET A 101 -29.83 1.25 -7.16
N VAL A 102 -28.65 0.66 -7.01
CA VAL A 102 -27.85 0.17 -8.12
C VAL A 102 -27.75 -1.33 -7.97
N ILE A 103 -28.13 -2.09 -8.98
CA ILE A 103 -28.19 -3.55 -8.91
C ILE A 103 -27.59 -4.15 -10.16
N SER A 104 -26.91 -5.29 -10.04
CA SER A 104 -26.38 -5.97 -11.22
C SER A 104 -27.48 -6.46 -12.16
N PRO A 105 -27.16 -6.56 -13.46
CA PRO A 105 -28.02 -7.17 -14.47
C PRO A 105 -28.62 -8.53 -14.08
N SER A 106 -27.77 -9.42 -13.59
CA SER A 106 -28.11 -10.80 -13.26
C SER A 106 -29.09 -10.85 -12.10
N LYS A 107 -28.85 -10.04 -11.06
CA LYS A 107 -29.71 -9.97 -9.88
C LYS A 107 -31.05 -9.33 -10.22
N TYR A 108 -31.07 -8.27 -11.04
CA TYR A 108 -32.29 -7.67 -11.56
C TYR A 108 -33.14 -8.68 -12.35
N ILE A 109 -32.53 -9.39 -13.32
CA ILE A 109 -33.22 -10.41 -14.12
C ILE A 109 -33.83 -11.48 -13.22
N GLY A 110 -33.09 -11.94 -12.21
CA GLY A 110 -33.60 -12.93 -11.25
C GLY A 110 -34.79 -12.43 -10.43
N ILE A 111 -34.86 -11.14 -10.09
CA ILE A 111 -36.03 -10.55 -9.40
C ILE A 111 -37.23 -10.53 -10.34
N ILE A 112 -37.06 -10.01 -11.56
CA ILE A 112 -38.16 -9.85 -12.51
C ILE A 112 -38.65 -11.20 -13.05
N SER A 113 -37.79 -12.22 -13.13
CA SER A 113 -38.20 -13.58 -13.51
C SER A 113 -39.01 -14.30 -12.43
N GLY A 114 -39.12 -13.74 -11.21
CA GLY A 114 -39.76 -14.42 -10.08
C GLY A 114 -38.90 -15.53 -9.47
N SER A 115 -37.60 -15.57 -9.80
CA SER A 115 -36.68 -16.56 -9.23
C SER A 115 -36.58 -16.44 -7.71
N TYR A 116 -36.91 -15.29 -7.13
CA TYR A 116 -36.96 -15.03 -5.68
C TYR A 116 -38.38 -15.02 -5.09
N GLY A 117 -39.39 -15.42 -5.87
CA GLY A 117 -40.81 -15.48 -5.49
C GLY A 117 -41.64 -14.29 -5.98
N ASP A 118 -42.92 -14.55 -6.26
CA ASP A 118 -43.82 -13.59 -6.91
C ASP A 118 -44.08 -12.34 -6.06
N GLN A 119 -44.16 -12.48 -4.74
CA GLN A 119 -44.34 -11.33 -3.86
C GLN A 119 -43.18 -10.34 -3.96
N VAL A 120 -41.93 -10.83 -3.95
CA VAL A 120 -40.73 -9.99 -4.09
C VAL A 120 -40.72 -9.31 -5.44
N LYS A 121 -41.07 -10.04 -6.50
CA LYS A 121 -41.22 -9.49 -7.85
C LYS A 121 -42.27 -8.38 -7.89
N SER A 122 -43.47 -8.60 -7.36
CA SER A 122 -44.56 -7.63 -7.34
C SER A 122 -44.21 -6.39 -6.52
N ASP A 123 -43.62 -6.56 -5.34
CA ASP A 123 -43.17 -5.44 -4.51
C ASP A 123 -42.07 -4.64 -5.22
N PHE A 124 -41.12 -5.32 -5.86
CA PHE A 124 -40.03 -4.68 -6.59
C PHE A 124 -40.52 -3.93 -7.84
N ILE A 125 -41.45 -4.52 -8.61
CA ILE A 125 -42.10 -3.84 -9.74
C ILE A 125 -42.83 -2.58 -9.26
N ARG A 126 -43.59 -2.66 -8.16
CA ARG A 126 -44.27 -1.50 -7.58
C ARG A 126 -43.29 -0.38 -7.21
N LEU A 127 -42.12 -0.74 -6.68
CA LEU A 127 -41.08 0.25 -6.34
C LEU A 127 -40.45 0.90 -7.58
N ILE A 128 -40.26 0.14 -8.67
CA ILE A 128 -39.82 0.67 -9.97
C ILE A 128 -40.86 1.62 -10.55
N GLU A 129 -42.13 1.19 -10.60
CA GLU A 129 -43.24 1.99 -11.13
C GLU A 129 -43.47 3.28 -10.34
N GLY A 130 -43.19 3.26 -9.03
CA GLY A 130 -43.21 4.43 -8.17
C GLY A 130 -42.02 5.39 -8.34
N GLY A 131 -41.05 5.07 -9.20
CA GLY A 131 -39.86 5.88 -9.43
C GLY A 131 -38.85 5.86 -8.27
N HIS A 132 -38.99 4.92 -7.32
CA HIS A 132 -38.13 4.78 -6.15
C HIS A 132 -37.00 3.75 -6.35
N VAL A 133 -37.00 3.06 -7.48
CA VAL A 133 -35.93 2.14 -7.87
C VAL A 133 -35.43 2.58 -9.21
N LEU A 134 -34.21 3.10 -9.21
CA LEU A 134 -33.42 3.17 -10.41
C LEU A 134 -32.87 1.76 -10.71
N VAL A 135 -33.07 1.27 -11.93
CA VAL A 135 -32.40 0.05 -12.38
C VAL A 135 -31.37 0.47 -13.39
N ILE A 136 -30.09 0.30 -13.06
CA ILE A 136 -29.03 0.51 -14.04
C ILE A 136 -29.03 -0.70 -14.96
N SER A 137 -29.65 -0.50 -16.12
CA SER A 137 -29.76 -1.55 -17.12
C SER A 137 -28.37 -1.96 -17.59
N ALA A 138 -28.11 -3.25 -17.44
CA ALA A 138 -27.13 -4.06 -18.15
C ALA A 138 -27.03 -3.84 -19.66
N ALA A 139 -28.03 -3.22 -20.29
CA ALA A 139 -28.10 -3.21 -21.74
C ALA A 139 -26.88 -2.49 -22.36
N ASN A 140 -26.22 -1.59 -21.62
CA ASN A 140 -24.92 -1.03 -22.01
C ASN A 140 -23.72 -1.87 -21.53
N SER A 141 -23.93 -2.86 -20.66
CA SER A 141 -22.95 -3.86 -20.23
C SER A 141 -22.77 -5.02 -21.22
N MET A 142 -23.60 -5.15 -22.27
CA MET A 142 -23.41 -6.13 -23.35
C MET A 142 -22.10 -5.93 -24.14
N TYR A 143 -21.47 -4.76 -24.02
CA TYR A 143 -20.12 -4.50 -24.55
C TYR A 143 -18.99 -4.96 -23.64
N TYR A 144 -19.29 -5.54 -22.48
CA TYR A 144 -18.32 -5.86 -21.44
C TYR A 144 -18.44 -7.34 -21.06
N ASP A 145 -17.85 -8.18 -21.90
CA ASP A 145 -17.56 -9.56 -21.53
C ASP A 145 -16.65 -9.54 -20.27
N HIS A 146 -17.20 -10.00 -19.15
CA HIS A 146 -16.48 -10.41 -17.93
C HIS A 146 -15.99 -9.36 -16.91
N THR A 147 -16.39 -8.08 -16.97
CA THR A 147 -16.00 -7.10 -15.92
C THR A 147 -17.07 -6.93 -14.84
N GLY A 148 -17.05 -7.77 -13.81
CA GLY A 148 -17.76 -7.47 -12.55
C GLY A 148 -17.08 -6.28 -11.83
N GLY A 149 -17.86 -5.41 -11.16
CA GLY A 149 -17.34 -4.26 -10.40
C GLY A 149 -17.71 -2.88 -10.96
N CYS A 150 -18.50 -2.78 -12.04
CA CYS A 150 -18.99 -1.49 -12.54
C CYS A 150 -20.05 -0.90 -11.60
N GLU A 151 -20.83 -1.76 -10.94
CA GLU A 151 -21.89 -1.40 -10.01
C GLU A 151 -21.38 -0.51 -8.88
N ASP A 152 -20.28 -0.88 -8.23
CA ASP A 152 -19.64 -0.09 -7.17
C ASP A 152 -19.24 1.30 -7.65
N ALA A 153 -18.60 1.40 -8.82
CA ALA A 153 -18.17 2.68 -9.37
C ALA A 153 -19.36 3.61 -9.61
N VAL A 154 -20.50 3.04 -10.03
CA VAL A 154 -21.73 3.81 -10.22
C VAL A 154 -22.37 4.19 -8.89
N VAL A 155 -22.45 3.27 -7.92
CA VAL A 155 -22.93 3.54 -6.54
C VAL A 155 -22.19 4.72 -5.95
N LEU A 156 -20.86 4.69 -6.01
CA LEU A 156 -20.00 5.72 -5.43
C LEU A 156 -20.12 7.04 -6.18
N HIS A 157 -20.15 7.01 -7.51
CA HIS A 157 -20.27 8.23 -8.30
C HIS A 157 -21.61 8.94 -8.06
N ILE A 158 -22.72 8.20 -8.06
CA ILE A 158 -24.04 8.78 -7.77
C ILE A 158 -24.06 9.26 -6.30
N GLY A 159 -23.45 8.50 -5.37
CA GLY A 159 -23.32 8.89 -3.97
C GLY A 159 -22.64 10.24 -3.77
N MET A 160 -21.53 10.45 -4.48
CA MET A 160 -20.78 11.70 -4.46
C MET A 160 -21.55 12.85 -5.12
N TYR A 161 -22.10 12.61 -6.31
CA TYR A 161 -22.68 13.68 -7.11
C TYR A 161 -24.00 14.19 -6.53
N HIS A 162 -24.81 13.28 -5.98
CA HIS A 162 -26.14 13.59 -5.48
C HIS A 162 -26.22 13.72 -3.96
N ARG A 163 -25.11 13.82 -3.23
CA ARG A 163 -25.12 13.93 -1.76
C ARG A 163 -25.97 12.81 -1.14
N ALA A 164 -25.70 11.59 -1.57
CA ALA A 164 -26.47 10.45 -1.08
C ALA A 164 -25.69 9.68 -0.02
N ILE A 165 -26.42 9.17 0.95
CA ILE A 165 -25.90 8.15 1.86
C ILE A 165 -25.84 6.84 1.10
N VAL A 166 -24.66 6.22 1.06
CA VAL A 166 -24.45 4.94 0.40
C VAL A 166 -24.68 3.82 1.42
N LEU A 167 -25.69 2.98 1.18
CA LEU A 167 -25.87 1.74 1.93
C LEU A 167 -25.13 0.63 1.18
N SER A 168 -24.06 0.12 1.77
CA SER A 168 -23.34 -1.05 1.27
C SER A 168 -22.61 -1.75 2.42
N ASN A 169 -22.43 -3.05 2.30
CA ASN A 169 -21.54 -3.81 3.18
C ASN A 169 -20.12 -3.93 2.60
N ASP A 170 -19.92 -3.49 1.35
CA ASP A 170 -18.60 -3.32 0.77
C ASP A 170 -17.98 -2.02 1.30
N THR A 171 -16.70 -2.12 1.67
CA THR A 171 -15.90 -0.97 2.09
C THR A 171 -15.33 -0.20 0.90
N PHE A 172 -15.48 -0.73 -0.31
CA PHE A 172 -14.95 -0.22 -1.58
C PHE A 172 -13.42 -0.05 -1.62
N LYS A 173 -12.69 -0.55 -0.60
CA LYS A 173 -11.25 -0.38 -0.36
C LYS A 173 -10.30 -0.76 -1.52
N PRO A 174 -10.57 -1.75 -2.39
CA PRO A 174 -9.63 -2.12 -3.45
C PRO A 174 -10.00 -1.60 -4.85
N LYS A 175 -11.17 -0.98 -5.02
CA LYS A 175 -11.74 -0.72 -6.36
C LYS A 175 -11.54 0.69 -6.88
N ILE A 176 -10.97 1.56 -6.05
CA ILE A 176 -10.73 2.95 -6.39
C ILE A 176 -9.24 3.21 -6.19
N GLY A 177 -8.54 3.66 -7.23
CA GLY A 177 -7.15 4.10 -7.11
C GLY A 177 -7.00 5.19 -6.05
N GLU A 178 -5.76 5.43 -5.62
CA GLU A 178 -5.35 6.32 -4.52
C GLU A 178 -5.89 7.77 -4.58
N GLU A 179 -6.56 8.18 -5.65
CA GLU A 179 -7.09 9.54 -5.85
C GLU A 179 -8.49 9.80 -5.26
N HIS A 180 -9.16 8.77 -4.72
CA HIS A 180 -10.46 8.97 -4.08
C HIS A 180 -10.34 8.72 -2.57
N GLU A 181 -9.82 9.72 -1.84
CA GLU A 181 -9.86 9.83 -0.36
C GLU A 181 -11.29 9.82 0.23
N PHE A 182 -12.32 9.69 -0.59
CA PHE A 182 -13.74 9.81 -0.25
C PHE A 182 -14.39 8.45 -0.48
N ILE A 183 -14.84 7.69 0.52
CA ILE A 183 -16.23 7.64 1.02
C ILE A 183 -16.35 6.96 2.43
N PRO A 184 -15.41 7.07 3.41
CA PRO A 184 -15.65 6.44 4.72
C PRO A 184 -16.80 7.11 5.50
N ASN A 185 -17.08 8.39 5.21
CA ASN A 185 -17.96 9.24 6.03
C ASN A 185 -19.40 9.37 5.50
N THR A 186 -19.69 8.83 4.32
CA THR A 186 -21.02 8.87 3.69
C THR A 186 -21.62 7.48 3.47
N SER A 187 -20.92 6.42 3.88
CA SER A 187 -21.38 5.04 3.77
C SER A 187 -21.91 4.53 5.11
N LEU A 188 -22.99 3.73 5.04
CA LEU A 188 -23.54 3.00 6.17
C LEU A 188 -23.49 1.50 5.88
N HIS A 189 -22.90 0.76 6.81
CA HIS A 189 -22.92 -0.70 6.80
C HIS A 189 -24.15 -1.21 7.54
N ILE A 190 -24.73 -2.31 7.06
CA ILE A 190 -25.91 -2.93 7.67
C ILE A 190 -25.50 -4.30 8.19
N THR A 191 -25.54 -4.44 9.51
CA THR A 191 -25.33 -5.73 10.18
C THR A 191 -26.68 -6.40 10.39
N GLU A 192 -26.83 -7.59 9.80
CA GLU A 192 -27.97 -8.48 10.05
C GLU A 192 -27.73 -9.29 11.32
N THR A 193 -28.55 -9.07 12.34
CA THR A 193 -28.53 -9.86 13.59
C THR A 193 -29.75 -10.77 13.63
N LYS A 194 -29.54 -12.09 13.56
CA LYS A 194 -30.62 -13.06 13.76
C LYS A 194 -31.00 -13.10 15.24
N ILE A 195 -32.21 -12.63 15.58
CA ILE A 195 -32.74 -12.68 16.95
C ILE A 195 -33.39 -14.04 17.20
N SER A 196 -34.15 -14.54 16.22
CA SER A 196 -34.76 -15.88 16.25
C SER A 196 -34.87 -16.44 14.83
N ASP A 197 -35.45 -17.64 14.67
CA ASP A 197 -35.73 -18.22 13.34
C ASP A 197 -36.71 -17.37 12.51
N TYR A 198 -37.50 -16.53 13.18
CA TYR A 198 -38.55 -15.71 12.58
C TYR A 198 -38.30 -14.21 12.79
N GLU A 199 -37.11 -13.80 13.24
CA GLU A 199 -36.83 -12.40 13.56
C GLU A 199 -35.38 -12.02 13.23
N ILE A 200 -35.23 -10.96 12.42
CA ILE A 200 -33.94 -10.36 12.03
C ILE A 200 -33.96 -8.90 12.43
N SER A 201 -32.89 -8.42 13.08
CA SER A 201 -32.66 -6.99 13.33
C SER A 201 -31.59 -6.46 12.37
N LEU A 202 -31.86 -5.30 11.77
CA LEU A 202 -30.92 -4.55 10.95
C LEU A 202 -30.36 -3.40 11.78
N THR A 203 -29.06 -3.41 12.01
CA THR A 203 -28.34 -2.35 12.73
C THR A 203 -27.37 -1.64 11.80
N PHE A 204 -27.35 -0.31 11.85
CA PHE A 204 -26.43 0.51 11.05
C PHE A 204 -25.13 0.75 11.81
N THR A 205 -24.01 0.58 11.13
CA THR A 205 -22.66 0.76 11.68
C THR A 205 -21.81 1.64 10.77
N ASN A 206 -20.84 2.34 11.35
CA ASN A 206 -19.86 3.13 10.60
C ASN A 206 -18.72 2.20 10.15
N PRO A 207 -18.38 2.11 8.86
CA PRO A 207 -17.27 1.28 8.38
C PRO A 207 -15.91 1.64 9.00
N SER A 208 -15.75 2.88 9.45
CA SER A 208 -14.53 3.38 10.10
C SER A 208 -14.49 3.04 11.60
N ASN A 209 -15.64 2.73 12.20
CA ASN A 209 -15.75 2.42 13.62
C ASN A 209 -16.91 1.44 13.88
N LEU A 210 -16.64 0.15 13.63
CA LEU A 210 -17.60 -0.95 13.83
C LEU A 210 -18.06 -1.11 15.29
N THR A 211 -17.39 -0.45 16.24
CA THR A 211 -17.68 -0.58 17.69
C THR A 211 -18.70 0.43 18.23
N GLN A 212 -19.12 1.40 17.41
CA GLN A 212 -20.19 2.34 17.77
C GLN A 212 -21.46 2.04 16.96
N PRO A 213 -22.29 1.06 17.36
CA PRO A 213 -23.61 0.90 16.79
C PRO A 213 -24.56 1.98 17.33
N GLY A 214 -25.52 2.41 16.52
CA GLY A 214 -26.68 3.17 17.00
C GLY A 214 -27.09 4.40 16.18
N PRO A 215 -28.14 5.11 16.62
CA PRO A 215 -28.72 6.28 15.93
C PRO A 215 -27.73 7.43 15.70
N ASP A 216 -26.67 7.51 16.51
CA ASP A 216 -25.62 8.51 16.37
C ASP A 216 -24.84 8.35 15.06
N VAL A 217 -24.71 7.12 14.54
CA VAL A 217 -24.04 6.84 13.27
C VAL A 217 -24.82 7.44 12.10
N LEU A 218 -26.14 7.27 12.08
CA LEU A 218 -26.98 7.82 11.01
C LEU A 218 -26.93 9.35 11.01
N ASN A 219 -27.00 9.98 12.19
CA ASN A 219 -26.87 11.43 12.30
C ASN A 219 -25.50 11.92 11.85
N TYR A 220 -24.42 11.26 12.26
CA TYR A 220 -23.06 11.57 11.83
C TYR A 220 -22.92 11.51 10.30
N VAL A 221 -23.46 10.46 9.67
CA VAL A 221 -23.42 10.31 8.21
C VAL A 221 -24.27 11.38 7.50
N ILE A 222 -25.46 11.69 8.02
CA ILE A 222 -26.30 12.79 7.52
C ILE A 222 -25.52 14.11 7.59
N ASP A 223 -24.88 14.42 8.73
CA ASP A 223 -24.11 15.65 8.91
C ASP A 223 -22.96 15.75 7.90
N ASN A 224 -22.24 14.66 7.65
CA ASN A 224 -21.16 14.64 6.66
C ASN A 224 -21.67 14.87 5.24
N VAL A 225 -22.81 14.28 4.87
CA VAL A 225 -23.44 14.50 3.55
C VAL A 225 -23.92 15.96 3.42
N LEU A 226 -24.48 16.51 4.50
CA LEU A 226 -24.99 17.89 4.53
C LEU A 226 -23.88 18.96 4.61
N ALA A 227 -22.66 18.59 5.01
CA ALA A 227 -21.50 19.48 4.99
C ALA A 227 -20.85 19.64 3.60
N GLN A 228 -21.18 18.79 2.62
CA GLN A 228 -20.61 18.87 1.27
C GLN A 228 -21.15 20.08 0.49
N ASN A 229 -20.28 20.86 -0.15
CA ASN A 229 -20.64 22.10 -0.89
C ASN A 229 -21.26 21.87 -2.29
N THR A 230 -21.86 20.71 -2.53
CA THR A 230 -22.48 20.36 -3.82
C THR A 230 -23.98 20.68 -3.85
N PRO A 231 -24.58 20.93 -5.03
CA PRO A 231 -26.01 21.10 -5.17
C PRO A 231 -26.76 19.85 -4.64
N ASN A 232 -27.79 20.04 -3.81
CA ASN A 232 -28.66 18.96 -3.37
C ASN A 232 -29.76 18.73 -4.41
N ASP A 233 -29.34 18.32 -5.61
CA ASP A 233 -30.28 17.96 -6.66
C ASP A 233 -30.87 16.57 -6.35
N PRO A 234 -32.19 16.41 -6.41
CA PRO A 234 -32.79 15.08 -6.29
C PRO A 234 -32.17 14.13 -7.31
N ILE A 235 -32.08 12.84 -6.98
CA ILE A 235 -31.74 11.77 -7.93
C ILE A 235 -32.94 11.62 -8.88
N CYS A 236 -33.19 12.59 -9.75
CA CYS A 236 -34.57 12.89 -10.11
C CYS A 236 -35.10 12.17 -11.35
N THR A 237 -34.28 11.50 -12.15
CA THR A 237 -34.75 10.70 -13.29
C THR A 237 -33.67 9.72 -13.75
N SER A 238 -34.08 8.65 -14.47
CA SER A 238 -33.12 7.81 -15.20
C SER A 238 -32.26 8.64 -16.15
N SER A 239 -32.84 9.69 -16.76
CA SER A 239 -32.15 10.58 -17.70
C SER A 239 -31.02 11.39 -17.07
N CYS A 240 -31.11 11.82 -15.80
CA CYS A 240 -30.01 12.49 -15.10
C CYS A 240 -28.81 11.56 -14.93
N ILE A 241 -29.06 10.31 -14.52
CA ILE A 241 -27.98 9.35 -14.32
C ILE A 241 -27.43 8.85 -15.65
N GLU A 242 -28.28 8.63 -16.65
CA GLU A 242 -27.88 8.32 -18.02
C GLU A 242 -26.95 9.38 -18.61
N ALA A 243 -27.11 10.66 -18.24
CA ALA A 243 -26.17 11.73 -18.64
C ALA A 243 -24.77 11.57 -18.00
N HIS A 244 -24.67 10.96 -16.82
CA HIS A 244 -23.40 10.68 -16.14
C HIS A 244 -22.77 9.35 -16.53
N ILE A 245 -23.55 8.39 -17.06
CA ILE A 245 -23.06 7.08 -17.49
C ILE A 245 -21.81 7.18 -18.39
N PRO A 246 -21.75 8.04 -19.44
CA PRO A 246 -20.56 8.18 -20.27
C PRO A 246 -19.31 8.56 -19.48
N GLU A 247 -19.43 9.46 -18.49
CA GLU A 247 -18.30 9.88 -17.66
C GLU A 247 -17.87 8.79 -16.68
N ILE A 248 -18.83 8.11 -16.04
CA ILE A 248 -18.56 6.97 -15.15
C ILE A 248 -17.85 5.85 -15.91
N LEU A 249 -18.37 5.49 -17.08
CA LEU A 249 -17.79 4.46 -17.94
C LEU A 249 -16.39 4.84 -18.41
N LYS A 250 -16.18 6.12 -18.74
CA LYS A 250 -14.86 6.65 -19.09
C LYS A 250 -13.86 6.51 -17.94
N ARG A 251 -14.23 6.91 -16.72
CA ARG A 251 -13.38 6.76 -15.51
C ARG A 251 -13.13 5.28 -15.19
N HIS A 252 -14.14 4.43 -15.29
CA HIS A 252 -14.02 2.99 -15.04
C HIS A 252 -13.12 2.31 -16.09
N ARG A 253 -13.19 2.73 -17.35
CA ARG A 253 -12.28 2.27 -18.42
C ARG A 253 -10.84 2.64 -18.11
N ILE A 254 -10.57 3.89 -17.71
CA ILE A 254 -9.24 4.33 -17.28
C ILE A 254 -8.75 3.48 -16.10
N TYR A 255 -9.61 3.27 -15.10
CA TYR A 255 -9.30 2.43 -13.94
C TYR A 255 -8.95 0.99 -14.33
N ASN A 256 -9.72 0.36 -15.22
CA ASN A 256 -9.45 -1.00 -15.69
C ASN A 256 -8.16 -1.08 -16.52
N LEU A 257 -7.86 -0.07 -17.34
CA LEU A 257 -6.61 0.02 -18.07
C LEU A 257 -5.41 0.15 -17.11
N ASN A 258 -5.52 0.98 -16.07
CA ASN A 258 -4.50 1.09 -15.02
C ASN A 258 -4.34 -0.22 -14.24
N LYS A 259 -5.44 -0.89 -13.89
CA LYS A 259 -5.41 -2.20 -13.23
C LYS A 259 -4.77 -3.28 -14.09
N HIS A 260 -4.98 -3.21 -15.41
CA HIS A 260 -4.33 -4.12 -16.35
C HIS A 260 -2.82 -3.85 -16.41
N LEU A 261 -2.42 -2.58 -16.55
CA LEU A 261 -1.00 -2.17 -16.46
C LEU A 261 -0.34 -2.66 -15.17
N ASP A 262 -0.99 -2.46 -14.03
CA ASP A 262 -0.52 -2.94 -12.71
C ASP A 262 -0.35 -4.46 -12.64
N ARG A 263 -1.19 -5.21 -13.36
CA ARG A 263 -1.05 -6.68 -13.45
C ARG A 263 0.16 -7.03 -14.30
N CYS A 264 0.33 -6.38 -15.45
CA CYS A 264 1.48 -6.62 -16.31
C CYS A 264 2.80 -6.24 -15.61
N ASP A 265 2.83 -5.13 -14.89
CA ASP A 265 3.97 -4.69 -14.09
C ASP A 265 4.29 -5.67 -12.96
N ARG A 266 3.26 -6.25 -12.32
CA ARG A 266 3.44 -7.33 -11.33
C ARG A 266 4.10 -8.56 -11.94
N VAL A 267 3.68 -8.96 -13.14
CA VAL A 267 4.31 -10.10 -13.84
C VAL A 267 5.78 -9.80 -14.12
N VAL A 268 6.10 -8.61 -14.62
CA VAL A 268 7.49 -8.16 -14.81
C VAL A 268 8.29 -8.24 -13.50
N TYR A 269 7.71 -7.75 -12.40
CA TYR A 269 8.33 -7.79 -11.08
C TYR A 269 8.59 -9.22 -10.57
N GLU A 270 7.66 -10.15 -10.79
CA GLU A 270 7.85 -11.56 -10.45
C GLU A 270 9.03 -12.18 -11.21
N HIS A 271 9.22 -11.80 -12.48
CA HIS A 271 10.38 -12.22 -13.26
C HIS A 271 11.69 -11.59 -12.75
N TYR A 272 11.71 -10.31 -12.38
CA TYR A 272 12.88 -9.68 -11.75
C TYR A 272 13.26 -10.35 -10.42
N SER A 273 12.27 -10.66 -9.58
CA SER A 273 12.53 -11.38 -8.32
C SER A 273 13.16 -12.75 -8.55
N LYS A 274 12.82 -13.42 -9.65
CA LYS A 274 13.47 -14.68 -10.07
C LYS A 274 14.90 -14.45 -10.56
N LEU A 275 15.17 -13.37 -11.31
CA LEU A 275 16.53 -12.99 -11.71
C LEU A 275 17.44 -12.73 -10.50
N GLU A 276 16.94 -12.04 -9.47
CA GLU A 276 17.72 -11.80 -8.25
C GLU A 276 18.10 -13.13 -7.56
N LYS A 277 17.16 -14.07 -7.48
CA LYS A 277 17.42 -15.42 -6.95
C LYS A 277 18.45 -16.18 -7.78
N TYR A 278 18.44 -16.03 -9.10
CA TYR A 278 19.46 -16.64 -9.97
C TYR A 278 20.84 -16.02 -9.78
N SER A 279 20.93 -14.69 -9.64
CA SER A 279 22.18 -14.00 -9.30
C SER A 279 22.77 -14.50 -7.97
N GLN A 280 21.93 -14.67 -6.94
CA GLN A 280 22.35 -15.24 -5.65
C GLN A 280 22.85 -16.70 -5.79
N LYS A 281 22.17 -17.52 -6.61
CA LYS A 281 22.62 -18.90 -6.92
C LYS A 281 23.96 -18.91 -7.67
N LEU A 282 24.16 -18.03 -8.65
CA LEU A 282 25.42 -17.89 -9.39
C LEU A 282 26.59 -17.57 -8.46
N ASN A 283 26.38 -16.63 -7.54
CA ASN A 283 27.38 -16.30 -6.51
C ASN A 283 27.65 -17.50 -5.60
N THR A 284 26.61 -18.26 -5.24
CA THR A 284 26.77 -19.47 -4.40
C THR A 284 27.59 -20.55 -5.11
N PHE A 285 27.28 -20.85 -6.38
CA PHE A 285 28.03 -21.83 -7.15
C PHE A 285 29.48 -21.40 -7.40
N THR A 286 29.72 -20.13 -7.72
CA THR A 286 31.08 -19.60 -7.87
C THR A 286 31.89 -19.80 -6.58
N ASN A 287 31.32 -19.44 -5.43
CA ASN A 287 31.96 -19.67 -4.14
C ASN A 287 32.17 -21.15 -3.78
N GLN A 288 31.33 -22.06 -4.28
CA GLN A 288 31.49 -23.50 -4.07
C GLN A 288 32.62 -24.05 -4.95
N ILE A 289 32.70 -23.63 -6.21
CA ILE A 289 33.78 -23.98 -7.14
C ILE A 289 35.13 -23.49 -6.58
N ASP A 290 35.20 -22.24 -6.12
CA ASP A 290 36.44 -21.66 -5.57
C ASP A 290 36.94 -22.38 -4.30
N LYS A 291 36.06 -23.09 -3.60
CA LYS A 291 36.37 -23.85 -2.38
C LYS A 291 36.50 -25.35 -2.61
N ALA A 292 36.16 -25.84 -3.80
CA ALA A 292 36.25 -27.26 -4.10
C ALA A 292 37.72 -27.71 -4.09
N PRO A 293 38.04 -28.90 -3.55
CA PRO A 293 39.38 -29.45 -3.65
C PRO A 293 39.79 -29.57 -5.12
N ILE A 294 41.01 -29.14 -5.46
CA ILE A 294 41.53 -29.15 -6.85
C ILE A 294 41.51 -30.56 -7.46
N ASN A 295 41.56 -31.60 -6.62
CA ASN A 295 41.54 -33.00 -7.02
C ASN A 295 40.13 -33.59 -7.20
N ASP A 296 39.06 -32.87 -6.84
CA ASP A 296 37.68 -33.33 -6.99
C ASP A 296 37.05 -32.78 -8.28
N MET A 297 37.57 -33.27 -9.41
CA MET A 297 37.18 -32.80 -10.74
C MET A 297 35.71 -33.06 -11.06
N GLU A 298 35.14 -34.17 -10.56
CA GLU A 298 33.73 -34.53 -10.77
C GLU A 298 32.78 -33.53 -10.09
N LEU A 299 33.10 -33.11 -8.85
CA LEU A 299 32.34 -32.06 -8.16
C LEU A 299 32.45 -30.72 -8.89
N ILE A 300 33.65 -30.34 -9.34
CA ILE A 300 33.88 -29.08 -10.07
C ILE A 300 33.10 -29.08 -11.38
N GLU A 301 33.11 -30.17 -12.14
CA GLU A 301 32.37 -30.33 -13.38
C GLU A 301 30.85 -30.22 -13.14
N THR A 302 30.33 -30.95 -12.15
CA THR A 302 28.91 -30.89 -11.75
C THR A 302 28.48 -29.47 -11.35
N LEU A 303 29.33 -28.74 -10.61
CA LEU A 303 29.04 -27.36 -10.20
C LEU A 303 29.08 -26.39 -11.39
N ASN A 304 30.00 -26.60 -12.34
CA ASN A 304 30.07 -25.81 -13.57
C ASN A 304 28.84 -26.03 -14.46
N GLU A 305 28.37 -27.27 -14.63
CA GLU A 305 27.13 -27.56 -15.37
C GLU A 305 25.92 -26.86 -14.75
N ARG A 306 25.77 -26.94 -13.41
CA ARG A 306 24.69 -26.23 -12.70
C ARG A 306 24.81 -24.72 -12.82
N LYS A 307 26.04 -24.18 -12.75
CA LYS A 307 26.31 -22.76 -12.96
C LYS A 307 25.88 -22.33 -14.36
N GLN A 308 26.25 -23.09 -15.38
CA GLN A 308 25.90 -22.85 -16.78
C GLN A 308 24.37 -22.86 -16.98
N GLN A 309 23.68 -23.84 -16.40
CA GLN A 309 22.21 -23.89 -16.42
C GLN A 309 21.57 -22.64 -15.78
N VAL A 310 22.14 -22.10 -14.69
CA VAL A 310 21.63 -20.85 -14.11
C VAL A 310 21.92 -19.64 -14.99
N ILE A 311 23.05 -19.59 -15.70
CA ILE A 311 23.34 -18.53 -16.69
C ILE A 311 22.30 -18.55 -17.80
N GLU A 312 22.01 -19.72 -18.38
CA GLU A 312 21.02 -19.87 -19.45
C GLU A 312 19.62 -19.46 -19.00
N ASN A 313 19.18 -19.89 -17.81
CA ASN A 313 17.93 -19.42 -17.22
C ASN A 313 17.93 -17.91 -16.96
N THR A 314 19.08 -17.32 -16.62
CA THR A 314 19.17 -15.87 -16.38
C THR A 314 18.95 -15.10 -17.68
N GLU A 315 19.57 -15.52 -18.77
CA GLU A 315 19.37 -14.88 -20.08
C GLU A 315 17.93 -15.07 -20.59
N GLU A 316 17.34 -16.28 -20.47
CA GLU A 316 15.93 -16.51 -20.83
C GLU A 316 14.97 -15.58 -20.08
N TYR A 317 15.22 -15.33 -18.79
CA TYR A 317 14.38 -14.42 -18.00
C TYR A 317 14.61 -12.94 -18.35
N LYS A 318 15.83 -12.55 -18.72
CA LYS A 318 16.09 -11.20 -19.24
C LYS A 318 15.32 -10.95 -20.54
N ASP A 319 15.33 -11.92 -21.45
CA ASP A 319 14.59 -11.83 -22.72
C ASP A 319 13.07 -11.75 -22.48
N LYS A 320 12.54 -12.57 -21.56
CA LYS A 320 11.12 -12.50 -21.16
C LYS A 320 10.76 -11.14 -20.57
N ILE A 321 11.60 -10.59 -19.72
CA ILE A 321 11.38 -9.26 -19.13
C ILE A 321 11.41 -8.19 -20.21
N ALA A 322 12.41 -8.20 -21.09
CA ALA A 322 12.50 -7.25 -22.20
C ALA A 322 11.25 -7.31 -23.10
N SER A 323 10.78 -8.51 -23.45
CA SER A 323 9.56 -8.69 -24.23
C SER A 323 8.30 -8.18 -23.50
N LEU A 324 8.17 -8.44 -22.20
CA LEU A 324 7.05 -7.93 -21.40
C LEU A 324 7.08 -6.41 -21.26
N LEU A 325 8.27 -5.82 -21.11
CA LEU A 325 8.45 -4.37 -21.07
C LEU A 325 8.03 -3.73 -22.39
N GLU A 326 8.45 -4.30 -23.52
CA GLU A 326 8.05 -3.81 -24.86
C GLU A 326 6.52 -3.91 -25.05
N GLN A 327 5.90 -5.02 -24.62
CA GLN A 327 4.44 -5.18 -24.66
C GLN A 327 3.73 -4.13 -23.78
N ASN A 328 4.27 -3.87 -22.58
CA ASN A 328 3.72 -2.87 -21.67
C ASN A 328 3.86 -1.46 -22.23
N GLU A 329 4.96 -1.15 -22.90
CA GLU A 329 5.19 0.14 -23.55
C GLU A 329 4.20 0.36 -24.69
N LYS A 330 4.05 -0.61 -25.60
CA LYS A 330 3.03 -0.55 -26.68
C LYS A 330 1.62 -0.37 -26.12
N PHE A 331 1.28 -1.12 -25.07
CA PHE A 331 -0.03 -0.99 -24.42
C PHE A 331 -0.23 0.40 -23.80
N ARG A 332 0.82 1.01 -23.23
CA ARG A 332 0.78 2.40 -22.74
C ARG A 332 0.58 3.40 -23.86
N GLU A 333 1.28 3.25 -24.97
CA GLU A 333 1.10 4.10 -26.16
C GLU A 333 -0.33 4.01 -26.69
N GLU A 334 -0.90 2.81 -26.78
CA GLU A 334 -2.30 2.60 -27.17
C GLU A 334 -3.28 3.31 -26.21
N ILE A 335 -3.04 3.23 -24.90
CA ILE A 335 -3.85 3.94 -23.89
C ILE A 335 -3.73 5.45 -24.08
N ILE A 336 -2.52 5.98 -24.21
CA ILE A 336 -2.28 7.42 -24.42
C ILE A 336 -2.96 7.89 -25.70
N GLN A 337 -2.89 7.12 -26.78
CA GLN A 337 -3.53 7.45 -28.04
C GLN A 337 -5.06 7.47 -27.89
N GLN A 338 -5.65 6.49 -27.21
CA GLN A 338 -7.09 6.45 -26.92
C GLN A 338 -7.54 7.64 -26.06
N LEU A 339 -6.74 8.04 -25.07
CA LEU A 339 -7.03 9.19 -24.21
C LEU A 339 -6.85 10.52 -24.92
N THR A 340 -5.85 10.62 -25.81
CA THR A 340 -5.60 11.77 -26.66
C THR A 340 -6.77 12.04 -27.61
N ILE A 341 -7.26 11.00 -28.30
CA ILE A 341 -8.44 11.10 -29.19
C ILE A 341 -9.67 11.57 -28.40
N SER A 342 -9.78 11.21 -27.12
CA SER A 342 -10.90 11.65 -26.26
C SER A 342 -10.79 13.09 -25.75
N GLY A 343 -9.71 13.82 -26.05
CA GLY A 343 -9.51 15.21 -25.60
C GLY A 343 -9.15 15.34 -24.10
N ASN A 344 -8.58 14.31 -23.47
CA ASN A 344 -8.31 14.25 -22.03
C ASN A 344 -6.83 14.09 -21.68
N ILE A 345 -5.94 14.74 -22.45
CA ILE A 345 -4.50 14.67 -22.19
C ILE A 345 -4.16 15.25 -20.79
N ASP A 346 -4.92 16.23 -20.30
CA ASP A 346 -4.62 16.88 -19.02
C ASP A 346 -4.79 15.97 -17.79
N HIS A 347 -5.45 14.82 -17.91
CA HIS A 347 -5.55 13.80 -16.85
C HIS A 347 -4.54 12.66 -17.03
N PHE A 348 -3.73 12.69 -18.09
CA PHE A 348 -2.68 11.74 -18.38
C PHE A 348 -1.38 12.49 -18.63
N LYS A 349 -0.94 13.29 -17.65
CA LYS A 349 0.48 13.65 -17.59
C LYS A 349 1.27 12.35 -17.46
N PRO A 350 2.45 12.21 -18.08
CA PRO A 350 3.37 11.15 -17.70
C PRO A 350 3.67 11.36 -16.22
N VAL A 351 2.97 10.62 -15.37
CA VAL A 351 3.07 10.62 -13.93
C VAL A 351 4.51 10.23 -13.65
N SER A 352 5.34 11.23 -13.35
CA SER A 352 6.79 11.11 -13.24
C SER A 352 7.13 10.30 -11.99
N ILE A 353 7.06 8.97 -12.14
CA ILE A 353 6.90 7.87 -11.18
C ILE A 353 5.41 7.51 -11.01
N ARG A 354 5.03 6.28 -11.40
CA ARG A 354 3.65 5.75 -11.45
C ARG A 354 2.84 5.89 -10.16
N SER A 355 3.51 6.18 -9.04
CA SER A 355 2.91 6.41 -7.73
C SER A 355 2.48 7.87 -7.47
N GLY A 356 2.91 8.83 -8.31
CA GLY A 356 2.67 10.26 -8.08
C GLY A 356 3.35 10.82 -6.82
N LEU A 357 4.23 10.03 -6.21
CA LEU A 357 4.85 10.37 -4.93
C LEU A 357 6.01 11.35 -5.10
N PRO A 358 6.11 12.38 -4.25
CA PRO A 358 7.27 13.26 -4.23
C PRO A 358 8.56 12.49 -3.93
N TYR A 359 9.67 12.92 -4.54
CA TYR A 359 10.99 12.40 -4.23
C TYR A 359 12.05 13.49 -4.34
N TYR A 360 13.16 13.29 -3.63
CA TYR A 360 14.27 14.23 -3.59
C TYR A 360 15.60 13.52 -3.83
N ILE A 361 16.42 14.09 -4.71
CA ILE A 361 17.83 13.70 -4.86
C ILE A 361 18.63 14.52 -3.86
N PHE A 362 19.52 13.90 -3.09
CA PHE A 362 20.25 14.59 -2.04
C PHE A 362 21.67 14.07 -1.86
N GLY A 363 22.45 14.69 -0.97
CA GLY A 363 23.83 14.30 -0.68
C GLY A 363 24.87 15.10 -1.48
N SER A 364 26.08 14.56 -1.60
CA SER A 364 27.22 15.26 -2.22
C SER A 364 27.15 15.24 -3.75
N GLU A 365 27.42 16.36 -4.42
CA GLU A 365 27.48 16.45 -5.90
C GLU A 365 28.46 15.43 -6.52
N ASN A 366 29.59 15.22 -5.83
CA ASN A 366 30.63 14.27 -6.23
C ASN A 366 30.38 12.84 -5.72
N SER A 367 29.13 12.46 -5.40
CA SER A 367 28.81 11.07 -5.09
C SER A 367 28.85 10.19 -6.35
N HIS A 368 29.16 8.91 -6.16
CA HIS A 368 29.21 7.92 -7.24
C HIS A 368 27.83 7.34 -7.56
N ASP A 369 26.90 7.47 -6.63
CA ASP A 369 25.49 7.08 -6.69
C ASP A 369 24.58 8.30 -6.56
N ASN A 370 23.32 8.13 -6.99
CA ASN A 370 22.24 9.09 -6.76
C ASN A 370 21.45 8.63 -5.53
N ASP A 371 21.60 9.33 -4.41
CA ASP A 371 20.80 9.11 -3.21
C ASP A 371 19.43 9.75 -3.40
N ILE A 372 18.38 8.93 -3.37
CA ILE A 372 17.00 9.36 -3.60
C ILE A 372 16.15 9.00 -2.40
N LEU A 373 15.40 9.97 -1.87
CA LEU A 373 14.38 9.75 -0.86
C LEU A 373 13.00 9.88 -1.48
N VAL A 374 12.20 8.81 -1.43
CA VAL A 374 10.79 8.82 -1.84
C VAL A 374 9.91 9.09 -0.63
N LEU A 375 9.00 10.06 -0.74
CA LEU A 375 8.04 10.41 0.30
C LEU A 375 6.77 9.57 0.16
N LEU A 376 6.50 8.76 1.18
CA LEU A 376 5.27 8.00 1.34
C LEU A 376 4.26 8.81 2.17
N LYS A 377 2.97 8.61 1.91
CA LYS A 377 1.93 8.96 2.88
C LYS A 377 2.01 8.02 4.09
N ASP A 378 1.54 8.48 5.24
CA ASP A 378 1.64 7.69 6.49
C ASP A 378 0.92 6.33 6.36
N TYR A 379 -0.25 6.30 5.73
CA TYR A 379 -0.99 5.05 5.46
C TYR A 379 -0.30 4.13 4.42
N GLN A 380 0.68 4.62 3.67
CA GLN A 380 1.49 3.84 2.73
C GLN A 380 2.77 3.28 3.37
N LYS A 381 3.08 3.68 4.61
CA LYS A 381 4.26 3.18 5.33
C LYS A 381 4.16 1.66 5.49
N PRO A 382 5.12 0.88 4.93
CA PRO A 382 5.04 -0.56 5.04
C PRO A 382 5.23 -1.04 6.47
N ALA A 383 4.49 -2.06 6.87
CA ALA A 383 4.55 -2.61 8.23
C ALA A 383 5.84 -3.42 8.47
N THR A 384 6.43 -3.96 7.40
CA THR A 384 7.60 -4.83 7.49
C THR A 384 8.77 -4.36 6.63
N TYR A 385 9.97 -4.75 7.04
CA TYR A 385 11.18 -4.49 6.27
C TYR A 385 11.19 -5.17 4.89
N VAL A 386 10.56 -6.34 4.76
CA VAL A 386 10.44 -7.06 3.48
C VAL A 386 9.59 -6.26 2.49
N GLU A 387 8.49 -5.67 2.94
CA GLU A 387 7.67 -4.80 2.09
C GLU A 387 8.42 -3.53 1.71
N CYS A 388 9.17 -2.94 2.65
CA CYS A 388 10.06 -1.82 2.35
C CYS A 388 11.07 -2.15 1.25
N GLN A 389 11.70 -3.33 1.30
CA GLN A 389 12.63 -3.79 0.25
C GLN A 389 11.92 -3.98 -1.09
N LYS A 390 10.73 -4.58 -1.10
CA LYS A 390 9.95 -4.73 -2.33
C LYS A 390 9.62 -3.38 -2.96
N LEU A 391 9.21 -2.42 -2.15
CA LEU A 391 8.86 -1.07 -2.59
C LEU A 391 10.09 -0.29 -3.08
N MET A 392 11.21 -0.38 -2.38
CA MET A 392 12.48 0.19 -2.86
C MET A 392 12.87 -0.40 -4.22
N ASN A 393 12.83 -1.73 -4.37
CA ASN A 393 13.19 -2.37 -5.64
C ASN A 393 12.25 -1.91 -6.75
N LYS A 394 10.94 -1.84 -6.49
CA LYS A 394 9.96 -1.28 -7.41
C LYS A 394 10.36 0.12 -7.87
N PHE A 395 10.65 1.03 -6.94
CA PHE A 395 11.08 2.39 -7.32
C PHE A 395 12.40 2.40 -8.07
N THR A 396 13.38 1.56 -7.70
CA THR A 396 14.67 1.49 -8.41
C THR A 396 14.46 1.16 -9.87
N TYR A 397 13.59 0.20 -10.16
CA TYR A 397 13.23 -0.13 -11.54
C TYR A 397 12.50 1.02 -12.23
N GLU A 398 11.47 1.60 -11.59
CA GLU A 398 10.73 2.73 -12.17
C GLU A 398 11.66 3.89 -12.54
N PHE A 399 12.61 4.21 -11.69
CA PHE A 399 13.58 5.28 -11.94
C PHE A 399 14.62 4.93 -13.01
N GLN A 400 15.03 3.67 -13.11
CA GLN A 400 15.98 3.20 -14.12
C GLN A 400 15.35 3.16 -15.51
N ASP A 401 14.14 2.60 -15.63
CA ASP A 401 13.42 2.43 -16.90
C ASP A 401 13.04 3.78 -17.52
N LEU A 402 12.72 4.76 -16.70
CA LEU A 402 12.29 6.07 -17.19
C LEU A 402 13.45 6.98 -17.62
N HIS A 403 14.71 6.52 -17.51
CA HIS A 403 15.90 7.35 -17.72
C HIS A 403 15.78 8.72 -17.03
N CYS A 404 15.15 8.76 -15.84
CA CYS A 404 14.80 10.01 -15.15
C CYS A 404 16.04 10.85 -14.77
N PHE A 405 17.21 10.24 -14.79
CA PHE A 405 18.46 10.87 -14.39
C PHE A 405 19.43 10.91 -15.56
N GLU A 406 20.03 12.08 -15.76
CA GLU A 406 21.01 12.36 -16.82
C GLU A 406 22.35 11.61 -16.63
N SER A 407 22.45 10.73 -15.63
CA SER A 407 23.69 10.06 -15.25
C SER A 407 23.51 8.55 -15.14
N ASP A 408 24.52 7.80 -15.60
CA ASP A 408 24.65 6.35 -15.40
C ASP A 408 25.02 5.96 -13.95
N LYS A 409 24.87 6.88 -12.99
CA LYS A 409 25.16 6.62 -11.58
C LYS A 409 24.15 5.61 -11.02
N PRO A 410 24.58 4.62 -10.23
CA PRO A 410 23.68 3.73 -9.52
C PRO A 410 22.69 4.52 -8.65
N ILE A 411 21.46 4.04 -8.59
CA ILE A 411 20.40 4.67 -7.78
C ILE A 411 20.37 4.02 -6.40
N ASN A 412 20.44 4.82 -5.34
CA ASN A 412 20.30 4.37 -3.96
C ASN A 412 19.02 4.95 -3.36
N ILE A 413 17.95 4.15 -3.36
CA ILE A 413 16.66 4.56 -2.84
C ILE A 413 16.56 4.38 -1.34
N ASN A 414 15.85 5.32 -0.74
CA ASN A 414 15.37 5.29 0.62
C ASN A 414 13.91 5.76 0.68
N LEU A 415 13.21 5.39 1.74
CA LEU A 415 11.79 5.70 1.94
C LEU A 415 11.63 6.57 3.18
N ALA A 416 10.71 7.53 3.14
CA ALA A 416 10.35 8.35 4.29
C ALA A 416 8.87 8.67 4.37
N VAL A 417 8.43 9.11 5.54
CA VAL A 417 7.12 9.74 5.75
C VAL A 417 7.35 11.18 6.19
N LEU A 418 6.59 12.09 5.60
CA LEU A 418 6.56 13.52 5.93
C LEU A 418 5.28 13.83 6.71
N THR A 419 5.40 14.57 7.80
CA THR A 419 4.27 15.08 8.59
C THR A 419 4.55 16.54 8.93
N ASP A 420 3.63 17.45 8.65
CA ASP A 420 3.76 18.88 8.96
C ASP A 420 5.08 19.51 8.50
N GLY A 421 5.52 19.15 7.28
CA GLY A 421 6.74 19.66 6.67
C GLY A 421 8.05 19.17 7.30
N ILE A 422 8.02 18.09 8.08
CA ILE A 422 9.21 17.43 8.64
C ILE A 422 9.19 15.92 8.41
N ILE A 423 10.36 15.31 8.25
CA ILE A 423 10.46 13.85 8.14
C ILE A 423 10.28 13.23 9.54
N THR A 424 9.26 12.40 9.69
CA THR A 424 8.93 11.70 10.95
C THR A 424 9.38 10.24 10.96
N TRP A 425 9.57 9.65 9.78
CA TRP A 425 10.08 8.29 9.63
C TRP A 425 10.97 8.17 8.40
N VAL A 426 12.01 7.35 8.51
CA VAL A 426 12.88 6.97 7.39
C VAL A 426 13.27 5.51 7.53
N LEU A 427 13.33 4.79 6.40
CA LEU A 427 13.74 3.39 6.39
C LEU A 427 15.23 3.23 6.76
N LYS A 428 16.11 3.99 6.12
CA LYS A 428 17.55 4.02 6.39
C LYS A 428 17.95 5.39 6.92
N GLY A 429 18.46 5.44 8.15
CA GLY A 429 19.00 6.68 8.74
C GLY A 429 18.21 7.11 9.97
N ASN A 430 18.44 8.33 10.43
CA ASN A 430 17.60 8.97 11.44
C ASN A 430 16.72 10.03 10.75
N PRO A 431 15.45 10.19 11.14
CA PRO A 431 14.54 11.16 10.52
C PRO A 431 15.08 12.59 10.51
N ASP A 432 15.69 13.03 11.61
CA ASP A 432 16.30 14.34 11.74
C ASP A 432 17.50 14.56 10.82
N GLU A 433 18.34 13.54 10.64
CA GLU A 433 19.46 13.57 9.67
C GLU A 433 18.97 13.67 8.24
N ALA A 434 17.98 12.87 7.87
CA ALA A 434 17.40 12.87 6.53
C ALA A 434 16.71 14.21 6.25
N ASN A 435 15.94 14.73 7.22
CA ASN A 435 15.24 16.01 7.11
C ASN A 435 16.20 17.15 6.80
N ASN A 436 17.20 17.32 7.66
CA ASN A 436 18.13 18.43 7.52
C ASN A 436 19.09 18.20 6.34
N GLY A 437 19.50 16.95 6.09
CA GLY A 437 20.37 16.59 4.98
C GLY A 437 19.75 16.91 3.63
N ILE A 438 18.48 16.57 3.42
CA ILE A 438 17.77 16.95 2.19
C ILE A 438 17.65 18.45 2.11
N LEU A 439 17.14 19.12 3.14
CA LEU A 439 16.96 20.57 3.13
C LEU A 439 18.27 21.32 2.80
N ARG A 440 19.41 20.82 3.27
CA ARG A 440 20.74 21.41 3.06
C ARG A 440 21.40 21.05 1.75
N THR A 441 21.03 19.94 1.11
CA THR A 441 21.66 19.47 -0.12
C THR A 441 20.74 19.45 -1.34
N TYR A 442 19.46 19.83 -1.16
CA TYR A 442 18.46 19.85 -2.23
C TYR A 442 18.90 20.68 -3.44
N HIS A 443 19.54 21.83 -3.21
CA HIS A 443 20.01 22.73 -4.27
C HIS A 443 21.25 22.23 -5.04
N LEU A 444 21.89 21.16 -4.57
CA LEU A 444 23.09 20.58 -5.20
C LEU A 444 22.75 19.64 -6.37
N HIS A 445 21.46 19.33 -6.56
CA HIS A 445 20.99 18.39 -7.58
C HIS A 445 19.83 18.99 -8.37
N LYS A 446 19.62 18.52 -9.60
CA LYS A 446 18.42 18.86 -10.39
C LYS A 446 17.20 18.18 -9.76
N GLN A 447 16.20 18.96 -9.36
CA GLN A 447 15.01 18.45 -8.67
C GLN A 447 13.79 18.45 -9.59
N TYR A 448 12.88 17.51 -9.34
CA TYR A 448 11.67 17.33 -10.13
C TYR A 448 10.38 17.64 -9.35
N HIS A 449 10.48 17.75 -8.03
CA HIS A 449 9.38 18.09 -7.14
C HIS A 449 9.80 19.27 -6.27
N SER A 450 8.87 20.19 -6.00
CA SER A 450 9.10 21.26 -5.02
C SER A 450 9.40 20.66 -3.65
N LEU A 451 10.33 21.28 -2.92
CA LEU A 451 10.70 20.83 -1.59
C LEU A 451 9.55 21.05 -0.59
N GLU A 452 9.04 19.98 0.00
CA GLU A 452 7.97 20.01 1.00
C GLU A 452 8.50 20.09 2.44
N ILE A 453 9.79 19.82 2.64
CA ILE A 453 10.44 20.00 3.94
C ILE A 453 10.55 21.50 4.22
N GLN A 454 9.95 21.94 5.32
CA GLN A 454 9.76 23.38 5.60
C GLN A 454 10.81 23.95 6.55
N ARG A 455 11.42 23.12 7.39
CA ARG A 455 12.31 23.57 8.46
C ARG A 455 13.34 22.53 8.86
N LEU A 456 14.44 23.01 9.44
CA LEU A 456 15.40 22.19 10.15
C LEU A 456 14.79 21.68 11.45
N VAL A 457 15.21 20.48 11.87
CA VAL A 457 14.84 19.90 13.15
C VAL A 457 16.08 19.73 14.05
N PRO A 458 15.93 19.81 15.39
CA PRO A 458 17.03 19.55 16.30
C PRO A 458 17.62 18.15 16.11
N ARG A 459 18.94 18.02 16.21
CA ARG A 459 19.62 16.73 16.06
C ARG A 459 19.59 15.89 17.32
N ASP A 460 19.32 14.60 17.14
CA ASP A 460 19.48 13.57 18.15
C ASP A 460 20.95 13.09 18.15
N ILE A 461 21.78 13.80 18.92
CA ILE A 461 23.23 13.59 18.99
C ILE A 461 23.55 12.17 19.46
N GLU A 462 22.78 11.64 20.42
CA GLU A 462 23.00 10.30 20.96
C GLU A 462 22.74 9.23 19.90
N LYS A 463 21.62 9.33 19.16
CA LYS A 463 21.37 8.43 18.02
C LYS A 463 22.42 8.55 16.95
N LYS A 464 22.96 9.75 16.68
CA LYS A 464 24.06 9.92 15.71
C LYS A 464 25.32 9.19 16.18
N ILE A 465 25.72 9.32 17.45
CA ILE A 465 26.88 8.60 18.02
C ILE A 465 26.69 7.08 17.89
N ILE A 466 25.52 6.57 18.29
CA ILE A 466 25.20 5.14 18.22
C ILE A 466 25.29 4.63 16.78
N ARG A 467 24.67 5.35 15.83
CA ARG A 467 24.68 4.96 14.42
C ARG A 467 26.07 5.06 13.81
N ALA A 468 26.82 6.11 14.09
CA ALA A 468 28.18 6.29 13.58
C ALA A 468 29.10 5.16 14.07
N THR A 469 29.11 4.89 15.38
CA THR A 469 29.88 3.78 15.97
C THR A 469 29.48 2.44 15.35
N ARG A 470 28.18 2.15 15.25
CA ARG A 470 27.66 0.93 14.62
C ARG A 470 28.08 0.81 13.15
N SER A 471 28.05 1.91 12.41
CA SER A 471 28.39 1.94 10.98
C SER A 471 29.87 1.67 10.78
N ILE A 472 30.74 2.29 11.59
CA ILE A 472 32.19 2.07 11.59
C ILE A 472 32.48 0.59 11.89
N LEU A 473 31.97 0.07 13.01
CA LEU A 473 32.17 -1.34 13.39
C LEU A 473 31.62 -2.32 12.35
N SER A 474 30.49 -2.01 11.69
CA SER A 474 29.92 -2.90 10.67
C SER A 474 30.87 -3.09 9.50
N GLN A 475 31.59 -2.04 9.07
CA GLN A 475 32.62 -2.17 8.04
C GLN A 475 33.80 -3.03 8.50
N LEU A 476 34.13 -2.96 9.79
CA LEU A 476 35.24 -3.70 10.39
C LEU A 476 34.91 -5.17 10.68
N THR A 477 33.66 -5.62 10.53
CA THR A 477 33.32 -7.05 10.59
C THR A 477 34.00 -7.89 9.51
N LYS A 478 34.63 -7.22 8.54
CA LYS A 478 35.36 -7.80 7.41
C LYS A 478 36.86 -8.05 7.69
N SER A 479 37.38 -7.66 8.85
CA SER A 479 38.77 -7.88 9.27
C SER A 479 38.96 -9.13 10.13
N GLU A 480 40.20 -9.39 10.56
CA GLU A 480 40.55 -10.42 11.54
C GLU A 480 39.92 -10.21 12.92
N ARG A 481 39.43 -9.00 13.23
CA ARG A 481 38.73 -8.67 14.49
C ARG A 481 37.23 -8.99 14.48
N ARG A 482 36.73 -9.65 13.42
CA ARG A 482 35.31 -9.95 13.19
C ARG A 482 34.56 -10.52 14.39
N HIS A 483 35.14 -11.47 15.13
CA HIS A 483 34.45 -12.12 16.25
C HIS A 483 34.09 -11.12 17.36
N ASN A 484 35.09 -10.35 17.83
CA ASN A 484 34.91 -9.35 18.87
C ASN A 484 33.94 -8.25 18.41
N ILE A 485 34.08 -7.78 17.18
CA ILE A 485 33.21 -6.74 16.60
C ILE A 485 31.77 -7.22 16.50
N LYS A 486 31.52 -8.46 16.05
CA LYS A 486 30.17 -9.01 15.98
C LYS A 486 29.53 -9.15 17.36
N ASN A 487 30.30 -9.54 18.37
CA ASN A 487 29.81 -9.63 19.75
C ASN A 487 29.41 -8.22 20.25
N ALA A 488 30.23 -7.21 19.98
CA ALA A 488 29.93 -5.82 20.33
C ALA A 488 28.72 -5.24 19.58
N LEU A 489 28.54 -5.57 18.29
CA LEU A 489 27.38 -5.13 17.51
C LEU A 489 26.07 -5.78 17.98
N LYS A 490 26.14 -7.00 18.53
CA LYS A 490 25.02 -7.72 19.15
C LYS A 490 24.74 -7.26 20.56
N ALA A 491 25.77 -6.74 21.26
CA ALA A 491 25.55 -6.09 22.54
C ALA A 491 24.63 -4.88 22.30
N ASN A 492 23.52 -4.85 23.03
CA ASN A 492 22.61 -3.72 23.04
C ASN A 492 23.15 -2.62 23.97
N GLN A 493 24.46 -2.34 23.86
CA GLN A 493 25.19 -1.39 24.70
C GLN A 493 26.19 -0.61 23.86
N LEU A 494 26.21 0.73 24.01
CA LEU A 494 27.13 1.57 23.27
C LEU A 494 28.57 1.37 23.78
N TYR A 495 28.77 1.17 25.08
CA TYR A 495 30.10 0.91 25.65
C TYR A 495 30.78 -0.31 25.05
N SER A 496 30.08 -1.43 24.92
CA SER A 496 30.67 -2.63 24.30
C SER A 496 31.15 -2.35 22.87
N ARG A 497 30.49 -1.42 22.16
CA ARG A 497 30.89 -0.98 20.82
C ARG A 497 32.11 -0.07 20.86
N LEU A 498 32.16 0.88 21.79
CA LEU A 498 33.33 1.75 21.98
C LEU A 498 34.56 0.95 22.44
N ASP A 499 34.40 0.01 23.37
CA ASP A 499 35.46 -0.89 23.83
C ASP A 499 36.01 -1.76 22.71
N ALA A 500 35.15 -2.22 21.79
CA ALA A 500 35.60 -2.96 20.61
C ALA A 500 36.31 -2.07 19.59
N LEU A 501 35.95 -0.78 19.49
CA LEU A 501 36.55 0.18 18.57
C LEU A 501 37.89 0.74 19.07
N LYS A 502 38.03 0.89 20.40
CA LYS A 502 39.20 1.47 21.06
C LYS A 502 40.54 0.83 20.66
N PRO A 503 40.74 -0.51 20.73
CA PRO A 503 42.01 -1.14 20.42
C PRO A 503 42.32 -1.26 18.92
N ILE A 504 41.44 -0.77 18.02
CA ILE A 504 41.62 -0.92 16.58
C ILE A 504 42.68 0.06 16.08
N CYS A 505 43.76 -0.45 15.49
CA CYS A 505 44.73 0.32 14.73
C CYS A 505 44.51 0.05 13.23
N PHE A 506 44.05 1.03 12.44
CA PHE A 506 43.68 0.78 11.04
C PHE A 506 44.88 0.39 10.16
N GLN A 507 46.08 0.85 10.51
CA GLN A 507 47.32 0.49 9.81
C GLN A 507 47.68 -0.99 9.97
N GLU A 508 47.29 -1.61 11.08
CA GLU A 508 47.59 -3.01 11.40
C GLU A 508 46.49 -3.98 10.94
N LEU A 509 45.33 -3.47 10.50
CA LEU A 509 44.22 -4.31 10.08
C LEU A 509 44.53 -5.01 8.76
N ASN A 510 44.31 -6.31 8.72
CA ASN A 510 44.36 -7.07 7.49
C ASN A 510 42.95 -7.14 6.89
N PHE A 511 42.67 -6.20 5.99
CA PHE A 511 41.47 -6.25 5.17
C PHE A 511 41.61 -7.34 4.12
N LYS A 512 40.84 -8.43 4.28
CA LYS A 512 40.78 -9.51 3.27
C LYS A 512 40.05 -9.09 1.97
N GLN A 513 39.86 -7.80 1.73
CA GLN A 513 39.05 -7.25 0.65
C GLN A 513 39.91 -6.70 -0.47
N SER A 514 39.29 -6.41 -1.61
CA SER A 514 39.97 -5.70 -2.69
C SER A 514 40.37 -4.28 -2.27
N GLU A 515 41.36 -3.69 -2.94
CA GLU A 515 41.77 -2.30 -2.72
C GLU A 515 40.60 -1.32 -2.90
N LYS A 516 39.73 -1.58 -3.89
CA LYS A 516 38.52 -0.79 -4.13
C LYS A 516 37.57 -0.82 -2.92
N ASP A 517 37.36 -1.99 -2.33
CA ASP A 517 36.52 -2.12 -1.14
C ASP A 517 37.13 -1.41 0.06
N LEU A 518 38.46 -1.48 0.23
CA LEU A 518 39.16 -0.79 1.30
C LEU A 518 38.97 0.73 1.19
N THR A 519 39.12 1.28 -0.01
CA THR A 519 38.89 2.71 -0.28
C THR A 519 37.47 3.14 0.10
N GLU A 520 36.45 2.34 -0.24
CA GLU A 520 35.06 2.62 0.15
C GLU A 520 34.83 2.50 1.67
N ILE A 521 35.43 1.51 2.32
CA ILE A 521 35.36 1.32 3.78
C ILE A 521 35.97 2.53 4.50
N VAL A 522 37.19 2.92 4.11
CA VAL A 522 37.94 4.00 4.75
C VAL A 522 37.25 5.36 4.53
N LYS A 523 36.73 5.61 3.32
CA LYS A 523 35.90 6.78 3.03
C LYS A 523 34.69 6.86 3.96
N LEU A 524 33.95 5.75 4.13
CA LEU A 524 32.77 5.72 5.00
C LEU A 524 33.14 5.99 6.46
N ILE A 525 34.22 5.37 6.96
CA ILE A 525 34.71 5.59 8.33
C ILE A 525 35.10 7.06 8.54
N ALA A 526 35.91 7.62 7.63
CA ALA A 526 36.32 9.02 7.68
C ALA A 526 35.10 9.96 7.71
N PHE A 527 34.11 9.72 6.86
CA PHE A 527 32.90 10.53 6.80
C PHE A 527 32.09 10.46 8.12
N GLN A 528 31.90 9.26 8.69
CA GLN A 528 31.18 9.11 9.96
C GLN A 528 31.91 9.76 11.13
N LEU A 529 33.25 9.64 11.18
CA LEU A 529 34.07 10.29 12.20
C LEU A 529 33.94 11.81 12.12
N GLY A 530 34.21 12.39 10.95
CA GLY A 530 34.20 13.85 10.79
C GLY A 530 32.83 14.47 11.03
N GLN A 531 31.75 13.90 10.48
CA GLN A 531 30.39 14.37 10.74
C GLN A 531 30.03 14.35 12.23
N THR A 532 30.34 13.25 12.91
CA THR A 532 29.93 13.08 14.31
C THR A 532 30.78 13.93 15.25
N MET A 533 32.07 14.09 14.98
CA MET A 533 32.94 14.96 15.76
C MET A 533 32.53 16.43 15.65
N ALA A 534 32.24 16.92 14.44
CA ALA A 534 31.75 18.29 14.24
C ALA A 534 30.44 18.55 15.01
N LEU A 535 29.51 17.58 14.96
CA LEU A 535 28.24 17.68 15.67
C LEU A 535 28.45 17.69 17.20
N VAL A 536 29.28 16.80 17.74
CA VAL A 536 29.46 16.68 19.19
C VAL A 536 30.26 17.86 19.77
N LYS A 537 31.32 18.32 19.08
CA LYS A 537 32.20 19.38 19.60
C LYS A 537 31.58 20.77 19.48
N GLU A 538 30.96 21.05 18.34
CA GLU A 538 30.61 22.40 17.93
C GLU A 538 29.14 22.55 17.53
N ASN A 539 28.36 21.47 17.61
CA ASN A 539 26.97 21.43 17.14
C ASN A 539 26.85 21.82 15.66
N ILE A 540 27.84 21.44 14.84
CA ILE A 540 27.87 21.71 13.40
C ILE A 540 27.45 20.47 12.63
N GLU A 541 26.48 20.64 11.73
CA GLU A 541 26.03 19.58 10.84
C GLU A 541 26.73 19.65 9.48
N LEU A 542 27.39 18.56 9.09
CA LEU A 542 28.08 18.40 7.82
C LEU A 542 27.39 17.30 7.01
N TYR A 543 26.98 17.56 5.77
CA TYR A 543 26.25 16.60 4.93
C TYR A 543 27.01 16.19 3.67
N THR A 544 28.06 16.92 3.31
CA THR A 544 28.86 16.61 2.13
C THR A 544 30.29 16.22 2.48
N LYS A 545 30.92 15.42 1.60
CA LYS A 545 32.33 15.04 1.75
C LYS A 545 33.26 16.25 1.75
N ILE A 546 32.91 17.29 0.99
CA ILE A 546 33.66 18.55 0.94
C ILE A 546 33.60 19.25 2.29
N GLN A 547 32.40 19.40 2.87
CA GLN A 547 32.22 20.00 4.19
C GLN A 547 33.03 19.29 5.28
N VAL A 548 33.07 17.95 5.26
CA VAL A 548 33.89 17.18 6.21
C VAL A 548 35.39 17.39 5.97
N ALA A 549 35.83 17.45 4.71
CA ALA A 549 37.22 17.70 4.37
C ALA A 549 37.68 19.13 4.70
N GLU A 550 36.78 20.10 4.65
CA GLU A 550 37.05 21.48 5.07
C GLU A 550 37.13 21.60 6.60
N TYR A 551 36.25 20.90 7.31
CA TYR A 551 36.23 20.86 8.77
C TYR A 551 37.45 20.15 9.36
N ASP A 552 37.80 18.96 8.86
CA ASP A 552 39.01 18.23 9.25
C ASP A 552 39.84 17.84 8.01
N PRO A 553 40.78 18.70 7.58
CA PRO A 553 41.62 18.46 6.40
C PRO A 553 42.40 17.15 6.42
N ARG A 554 42.65 16.59 7.61
CA ARG A 554 43.34 15.29 7.74
C ARG A 554 42.55 14.15 7.12
N LEU A 555 41.22 14.28 7.02
CA LEU A 555 40.32 13.29 6.46
C LEU A 555 40.13 13.40 4.94
N LYS A 556 40.62 14.48 4.31
CA LYS A 556 40.39 14.79 2.89
C LYS A 556 40.80 13.65 1.96
N GLN A 557 42.00 13.08 2.16
CA GLN A 557 42.54 12.00 1.33
C GLN A 557 41.60 10.78 1.24
N TYR A 558 40.94 10.43 2.35
CA TYR A 558 40.00 9.29 2.40
C TYR A 558 38.67 9.62 1.73
N LEU A 559 38.16 10.84 1.95
CA LEU A 559 36.89 11.31 1.41
C LEU A 559 36.93 11.46 -0.12
N MET A 560 38.10 11.84 -0.64
CA MET A 560 38.38 11.99 -2.07
C MET A 560 38.94 10.71 -2.72
N ARG A 561 39.11 9.63 -1.94
CA ARG A 561 39.55 8.31 -2.42
C ARG A 561 40.93 8.33 -3.07
N GLU A 562 41.85 9.11 -2.50
CA GLU A 562 43.24 9.13 -2.94
C GLU A 562 43.88 7.75 -2.68
N SER A 563 44.74 7.28 -3.59
CA SER A 563 45.46 6.02 -3.41
C SER A 563 46.62 6.18 -2.42
N GLY A 564 46.98 5.10 -1.73
CA GLY A 564 48.12 5.11 -0.79
C GLY A 564 47.91 5.96 0.47
N CYS A 565 46.66 6.18 0.89
CA CYS A 565 46.34 6.97 2.08
C CYS A 565 47.04 6.44 3.35
N ASN A 566 47.53 7.34 4.20
CA ASN A 566 48.15 6.97 5.47
C ASN A 566 47.08 6.60 6.53
N LEU A 567 46.86 5.32 6.83
CA LEU A 567 45.86 4.85 7.81
C LEU A 567 46.18 5.19 9.28
N GLU A 568 47.39 5.67 9.58
CA GLU A 568 47.77 6.16 10.90
C GLU A 568 46.93 7.38 11.30
N ILE A 569 46.73 8.32 10.37
CA ILE A 569 45.92 9.52 10.59
C ILE A 569 44.47 9.14 10.93
N LEU A 570 43.87 8.19 10.19
CA LEU A 570 42.53 7.70 10.48
C LEU A 570 42.44 7.07 11.88
N THR A 571 43.52 6.40 12.31
CA THR A 571 43.62 5.81 13.65
C THR A 571 43.65 6.88 14.72
N GLN A 572 44.41 7.95 14.50
CA GLN A 572 44.46 9.12 15.39
C GLN A 572 43.08 9.78 15.52
N VAL A 573 42.41 10.08 14.40
CA VAL A 573 41.07 10.70 14.42
C VAL A 573 40.04 9.79 15.11
N LYS A 574 40.10 8.48 14.89
CA LYS A 574 39.24 7.53 15.61
C LYS A 574 39.52 7.51 17.12
N ASN A 575 40.79 7.62 17.55
CA ASN A 575 41.11 7.72 18.97
C ASN A 575 40.55 9.00 19.59
N GLU A 576 40.66 10.13 18.89
CA GLU A 576 40.04 11.40 19.31
C GLU A 576 38.52 11.27 19.42
N TYR A 577 37.88 10.62 18.46
CA TYR A 577 36.43 10.34 18.48
C TYR A 577 36.02 9.54 19.72
N VAL A 578 36.71 8.44 20.01
CA VAL A 578 36.40 7.59 21.19
C VAL A 578 36.60 8.39 22.48
N ALA A 579 37.74 9.08 22.63
CA ALA A 579 38.04 9.87 23.81
C ALA A 579 37.03 11.01 24.03
N MET A 580 36.60 11.66 22.96
CA MET A 580 35.59 12.71 22.98
C MET A 580 34.24 12.19 23.53
N ILE A 581 33.77 11.04 23.06
CA ILE A 581 32.51 10.45 23.53
C ILE A 581 32.63 10.00 24.97
N GLU A 582 33.73 9.33 25.33
CA GLU A 582 34.00 8.93 26.72
C GLU A 582 33.99 10.15 27.66
N HIS A 583 34.64 11.24 27.27
CA HIS A 583 34.65 12.48 28.03
C HIS A 583 33.25 13.10 28.15
N MET A 584 32.49 13.17 27.05
CA MET A 584 31.11 13.67 27.05
C MET A 584 30.23 12.91 28.04
N PHE A 585 30.34 11.58 28.08
CA PHE A 585 29.58 10.75 29.02
C PHE A 585 30.02 10.87 30.48
N VAL A 586 31.27 11.25 30.73
CA VAL A 586 31.73 11.59 32.09
C VAL A 586 31.14 12.93 32.53
N GLN A 587 31.09 13.92 31.64
CA GLN A 587 30.53 15.24 31.95
C GLN A 587 29.00 15.24 32.03
N GLN A 588 28.34 14.38 31.25
CA GLN A 588 26.88 14.31 31.11
C GLN A 588 26.38 12.86 31.23
N PRO A 589 26.32 12.30 32.46
CA PRO A 589 25.89 10.92 32.70
C PRO A 589 24.46 10.60 32.24
N GLU A 590 23.59 11.60 32.16
CA GLU A 590 22.22 11.48 31.65
C GLU A 590 22.19 11.19 30.14
N LEU A 591 23.08 11.81 29.36
CA LEU A 591 23.20 11.51 27.93
C LEU A 591 23.68 10.09 27.70
N ARG A 592 24.56 9.61 28.58
CA ARG A 592 24.98 8.21 28.63
C ARG A 592 23.78 7.30 28.84
N MET A 593 22.96 7.54 29.87
CA MET A 593 21.79 6.70 30.15
C MET A 593 20.80 6.71 28.97
N LYS A 594 20.54 7.88 28.40
CA LYS A 594 19.70 8.02 27.20
C LYS A 594 20.26 7.21 26.02
N ALA A 595 21.56 7.30 25.76
CA ALA A 595 22.19 6.56 24.68
C ALA A 595 22.04 5.04 24.87
N GLU A 596 22.21 4.52 26.09
CA GLU A 596 22.05 3.08 26.36
C GLU A 596 20.62 2.59 26.13
N VAL A 597 19.60 3.38 26.51
CA VAL A 597 18.19 3.07 26.21
C VAL A 597 17.93 3.07 24.70
N LEU A 598 18.49 4.04 23.98
CA LEU A 598 18.31 4.15 22.53
C LEU A 598 18.99 3.03 21.73
N VAL A 599 19.90 2.26 22.33
CA VAL A 599 20.51 1.11 21.65
C VAL A 599 19.57 -0.11 21.65
N THR A 600 18.61 -0.19 22.57
CA THR A 600 17.64 -1.29 22.63
C THR A 600 16.45 -1.13 21.69
N ASP A 601 16.20 0.10 21.23
CA ASP A 601 15.18 0.47 20.24
C ASP A 601 15.72 0.31 18.80
#